data_AF-A0ABD0KF04-F1
#
_entry.id   AF-A0ABD0KF04-F1
#
_cell.length_a   1.000
_cell.length_b   1.000
_cell.length_c   1.000
_cell.angle_alpha   90.00
_cell.angle_beta   90.00
_cell.angle_gamma   90.00
#
_symmetry.space_group_name_H-M   'P 1'
#
loop_
_entity.id
_entity.type
_entity.pdbx_description
1 polymer ?
#
loop_
_entity_poly.entity_id
_entity_poly.type
_entity_poly.pdbx_seq_one_letter_code
_entity_poly.pdbx_strand_id
1 'polypeptide(L)'
;MWNAAYQGHIELGTCARPHFHVGDERKIGLVVQQKLKCANCDFVTPFHALYDERDTAKRGRKAACLAWLIHGTWGRHSFQWDTKHSSAALFPHHTTQAEKRKAQIILAADLVNRSQCIFDHVHRACQGEASKMKKVLPKVVETVLNCYAGDCSDCKNFCRGTCHGSDGKSWWEKSYDLSVSGIHSLNVSSSDRCVMKTVLDMKLGETESC
;
A
#
# COMPACT_ATOMS: atom_id res chain seq x y z
N MET A 1 -13.36 -6.29 9.90
CA MET A 1 -14.63 -5.52 9.88
C MET A 1 -15.70 -6.20 9.02
N TRP A 2 -15.57 -6.26 7.69
CA TRP A 2 -16.61 -6.81 6.80
C TRP A 2 -16.99 -8.26 7.10
N ASN A 3 -16.02 -9.16 7.30
CA ASN A 3 -16.32 -10.55 7.66
C ASN A 3 -17.11 -10.67 8.97
N ALA A 4 -16.78 -9.85 9.98
CA ALA A 4 -17.53 -9.82 11.23
C ALA A 4 -18.96 -9.29 11.04
N ALA A 5 -19.15 -8.31 10.16
CA ALA A 5 -20.47 -7.79 9.79
C ALA A 5 -21.32 -8.83 9.06
N TYR A 6 -20.72 -9.60 8.14
CA TYR A 6 -21.39 -10.70 7.46
C TYR A 6 -21.78 -11.81 8.43
N GLN A 7 -20.88 -12.23 9.34
CA GLN A 7 -21.19 -13.27 10.33
C GLN A 7 -22.30 -12.82 11.28
N GLY A 8 -22.21 -11.63 11.87
CA GLY A 8 -23.26 -11.12 12.76
C GLY A 8 -24.63 -10.95 12.08
N HIS A 9 -24.65 -10.62 10.80
CA HIS A 9 -25.89 -10.54 10.03
C HIS A 9 -26.49 -11.92 9.70
N ILE A 10 -25.65 -12.91 9.41
CA ILE A 10 -26.09 -14.30 9.22
C ILE A 10 -26.68 -14.83 10.53
N GLU A 11 -26.05 -14.56 11.67
CA GLU A 11 -26.52 -14.96 13.01
C GLU A 11 -27.89 -14.38 13.36
N LEU A 12 -28.16 -13.14 12.95
CA LEU A 12 -29.47 -12.50 13.14
C LEU A 12 -30.57 -13.05 12.22
N GLY A 13 -30.20 -13.68 11.10
CA GLY A 13 -31.15 -14.32 10.17
C GLY A 13 -32.14 -13.38 9.50
N THR A 14 -31.97 -12.06 9.62
CA THR A 14 -32.99 -11.07 9.23
C THR A 14 -33.01 -10.76 7.73
N CYS A 15 -32.00 -11.15 6.96
CA CYS A 15 -31.94 -10.86 5.53
C CYS A 15 -31.16 -11.93 4.76
N ALA A 16 -31.72 -12.38 3.64
CA ALA A 16 -31.15 -13.42 2.77
C ALA A 16 -30.08 -12.89 1.79
N ARG A 17 -30.01 -11.57 1.59
CA ARG A 17 -29.11 -10.91 0.63
C ARG A 17 -28.39 -9.72 1.29
N PRO A 18 -27.38 -9.98 2.14
CA PRO A 18 -26.61 -8.91 2.77
C PRO A 18 -25.88 -8.06 1.73
N HIS A 19 -26.16 -6.77 1.72
CA HIS A 19 -25.43 -5.79 0.91
C HIS A 19 -25.02 -4.63 1.81
N PHE A 20 -23.74 -4.55 2.13
CA PHE A 20 -23.23 -3.63 3.14
C PHE A 20 -22.61 -2.38 2.53
N HIS A 21 -22.86 -1.24 3.17
CA HIS A 21 -22.20 0.03 2.90
C HIS A 21 -21.73 0.65 4.22
N VAL A 22 -20.84 1.65 4.14
CA VAL A 22 -20.41 2.43 5.31
C VAL A 22 -21.57 3.32 5.73
N GLY A 23 -22.08 3.10 6.94
CA GLY A 23 -23.22 3.85 7.48
C GLY A 23 -22.82 5.10 8.27
N ASP A 24 -21.77 5.01 9.08
CA ASP A 24 -21.23 6.15 9.85
C ASP A 24 -19.72 5.99 10.02
N GLU A 25 -19.00 7.10 10.01
CA GLU A 25 -17.55 7.17 10.23
C GLU A 25 -17.25 8.20 11.31
N ARG A 26 -16.44 7.81 12.29
CA ARG A 26 -16.00 8.69 13.37
C ARG A 26 -14.49 8.73 13.44
N LYS A 27 -13.96 9.94 13.57
CA LYS A 27 -12.55 10.20 13.78
C LYS A 27 -12.33 10.67 15.21
N ILE A 28 -11.59 9.89 16.00
CA ILE A 28 -11.23 10.21 17.38
C ILE A 28 -9.69 10.27 17.43
N GLY A 29 -9.15 11.48 17.32
CA GLY A 29 -7.70 11.68 17.21
C GLY A 29 -7.13 11.04 15.93
N LEU A 30 -6.23 10.07 16.09
CA LEU A 30 -5.63 9.29 15.00
C LEU A 30 -6.42 8.04 14.63
N VAL A 31 -7.48 7.73 15.38
CA VAL A 31 -8.30 6.52 15.19
C VAL A 31 -9.49 6.84 14.29
N VAL A 32 -9.69 6.01 13.27
CA VAL A 32 -10.91 5.97 12.47
C VAL A 32 -11.73 4.76 12.90
N GLN A 33 -13.01 4.99 13.20
CA GLN A 33 -13.99 3.95 13.48
C GLN A 33 -15.11 4.01 12.46
N GLN A 34 -15.53 2.88 11.94
CA GLN A 34 -16.61 2.79 10.96
C GLN A 34 -17.71 1.85 11.43
N LYS A 35 -18.94 2.16 11.05
CA LYS A 35 -20.09 1.26 11.11
C LYS A 35 -20.48 0.84 9.71
N LEU A 36 -20.83 -0.43 9.57
CA LEU A 36 -21.45 -0.95 8.37
C LEU A 36 -22.95 -1.06 8.57
N LYS A 37 -23.71 -0.68 7.55
CA LYS A 37 -25.16 -0.80 7.50
C LYS A 37 -25.54 -1.65 6.30
N CYS A 38 -26.50 -2.55 6.48
CA CYS A 38 -27.09 -3.27 5.36
C CYS A 38 -28.01 -2.31 4.57
N ALA A 39 -27.91 -2.32 3.26
CA ALA A 39 -28.80 -1.56 2.38
C ALA A 39 -30.21 -2.18 2.31
N ASN A 40 -30.33 -3.47 2.66
CA ASN A 40 -31.52 -4.28 2.44
C ASN A 40 -32.29 -4.60 3.74
N CYS A 41 -31.76 -4.22 4.90
CA CYS A 41 -32.44 -4.37 6.20
C CYS A 41 -31.90 -3.36 7.21
N ASP A 42 -32.52 -3.28 8.38
CA ASP A 42 -32.14 -2.34 9.44
C ASP A 42 -30.91 -2.77 10.26
N PHE A 43 -30.20 -3.80 9.81
CA PHE A 43 -29.00 -4.26 10.49
C PHE A 43 -27.87 -3.24 10.37
N VAL A 44 -27.30 -2.87 11.52
CA VAL A 44 -26.17 -1.95 11.66
C VAL A 44 -25.17 -2.57 12.63
N THR A 45 -23.89 -2.55 12.26
CA THR A 45 -22.82 -3.06 13.13
C THR A 45 -22.48 -2.07 14.24
N PRO A 46 -21.83 -2.52 15.34
CA PRO A 46 -21.10 -1.62 16.21
C PRO A 46 -19.97 -0.91 15.45
N PHE A 47 -19.40 0.14 16.09
CA PHE A 47 -18.21 0.79 15.55
C PHE A 47 -17.04 -0.19 15.58
N HIS A 48 -16.44 -0.41 14.41
CA HIS A 48 -15.19 -1.14 14.28
C HIS A 48 -14.06 -0.15 14.09
N ALA A 49 -13.05 -0.24 14.95
CA ALA A 49 -11.79 0.43 14.72
C ALA A 49 -11.14 -0.12 13.45
N LEU A 50 -10.68 0.77 12.56
CA LEU A 50 -9.91 0.38 11.38
C LEU A 50 -8.43 0.12 11.73
N TYR A 51 -8.14 -0.30 12.95
CA TYR A 51 -6.79 -0.66 13.41
C TYR A 51 -6.83 -1.85 14.36
N ASP A 52 -5.84 -2.73 14.21
CA ASP A 52 -5.49 -3.79 15.13
C ASP A 52 -4.41 -3.29 16.10
N GLU A 53 -4.55 -3.56 17.40
CA GLU A 53 -3.49 -3.28 18.36
C GLU A 53 -2.45 -4.39 18.30
N ARG A 54 -1.17 -4.04 18.07
CA ARG A 54 -0.07 -5.01 18.12
C ARG A 54 0.46 -5.11 19.54
N ASP A 55 0.51 -6.34 20.05
CA ASP A 55 1.23 -6.63 21.28
C ASP A 55 2.72 -6.37 21.08
N THR A 56 3.28 -5.52 21.94
CA THR A 56 4.72 -5.31 22.02
C THR A 56 5.23 -5.93 23.31
N ALA A 57 6.38 -6.61 23.27
CA ALA A 57 7.04 -7.19 24.45
C ALA A 57 7.50 -6.16 25.51
N LYS A 58 7.13 -4.87 25.36
CA LYS A 58 7.45 -3.79 26.29
C LYS A 58 6.20 -3.38 27.07
N ARG A 59 6.38 -3.04 28.35
CA ARG A 59 5.33 -2.50 29.21
C ARG A 59 4.99 -1.07 28.76
N GLY A 60 3.78 -0.85 28.24
CA GLY A 60 3.32 0.45 27.72
C GLY A 60 2.04 0.34 26.89
N ARG A 61 1.49 1.48 26.44
CA ARG A 61 0.30 1.51 25.55
C ARG A 61 0.63 0.76 24.25
N LYS A 62 -0.27 -0.15 23.82
CA LYS A 62 -0.10 -0.95 22.61
C LYS A 62 -0.04 -0.07 21.37
N ALA A 63 0.80 -0.44 20.41
CA ALA A 63 0.91 0.31 19.16
C ALA A 63 -0.31 0.01 18.27
N ALA A 64 -0.98 1.05 17.79
CA ALA A 64 -2.04 0.91 16.79
C ALA A 64 -1.42 0.51 15.44
N CYS A 65 -1.95 -0.55 14.84
CA CYS A 65 -1.58 -1.06 13.53
C CYS A 65 -2.84 -0.99 12.67
N LEU A 66 -2.97 -0.02 11.77
CA LEU A 66 -4.16 0.12 10.93
C LEU A 66 -4.49 -1.20 10.21
N ALA A 67 -5.74 -1.67 10.37
CA ALA A 67 -6.27 -2.92 9.87
C ALA A 67 -6.59 -2.71 8.39
N TRP A 68 -5.71 -3.25 7.57
CA TRP A 68 -5.79 -3.33 6.13
C TRP A 68 -7.04 -4.14 5.74
N LEU A 69 -8.00 -3.54 5.02
CA LEU A 69 -8.82 -4.21 3.98
C LEU A 69 -9.83 -3.22 3.34
N ILE A 70 -9.67 -3.05 2.03
CA ILE A 70 -10.71 -2.91 0.99
C ILE A 70 -11.67 -1.72 1.18
N HIS A 71 -11.47 -0.63 0.43
CA HIS A 71 -12.52 0.02 -0.38
C HIS A 71 -11.88 0.97 -1.40
N GLY A 72 -12.37 0.90 -2.65
CA GLY A 72 -11.87 1.58 -3.84
C GLY A 72 -12.06 3.10 -3.90
N THR A 73 -11.61 3.83 -2.90
CA THR A 73 -11.39 5.28 -2.96
C THR A 73 -10.21 5.62 -2.07
N TRP A 74 -8.98 5.54 -2.59
CA TRP A 74 -7.78 5.89 -1.83
C TRP A 74 -7.67 7.42 -1.72
N GLY A 75 -8.31 7.97 -0.70
CA GLY A 75 -7.87 9.21 -0.08
C GLY A 75 -6.44 9.06 0.43
N ARG A 76 -5.70 10.16 0.43
CA ARG A 76 -4.25 10.32 0.66
C ARG A 76 -3.69 9.86 2.04
N HIS A 77 -4.40 9.00 2.78
CA HIS A 77 -4.14 8.62 4.17
C HIS A 77 -4.50 7.13 4.33
N SER A 78 -3.70 6.17 4.78
CA SER A 78 -2.44 6.19 5.53
C SER A 78 -1.77 4.82 5.30
N PHE A 79 -0.72 4.75 4.47
CA PHE A 79 0.24 3.64 4.55
C PHE A 79 1.26 4.03 5.63
N GLN A 80 1.21 3.36 6.78
CA GLN A 80 2.23 3.59 7.81
C GLN A 80 3.41 2.66 7.54
N TRP A 81 4.38 3.16 6.78
CA TRP A 81 5.70 2.56 6.65
C TRP A 81 6.32 2.46 8.05
N ASP A 82 6.37 1.25 8.63
CA ASP A 82 6.91 1.09 9.98
C ASP A 82 8.41 1.38 9.97
N THR A 83 8.76 2.54 10.52
CA THR A 83 10.13 3.05 10.72
C THR A 83 11.09 2.06 11.37
N LYS A 84 10.60 1.00 12.03
CA LYS A 84 11.47 -0.05 12.62
C LYS A 84 12.12 -0.98 11.58
N HIS A 85 11.55 -1.10 10.38
CA HIS A 85 12.00 -2.09 9.39
C HIS A 85 12.83 -1.48 8.25
N SER A 86 12.76 -0.16 8.05
CA SER A 86 13.64 0.51 7.10
C SER A 86 15.00 0.83 7.69
N SER A 87 16.04 0.73 6.86
CA SER A 87 17.37 1.12 7.26
C SER A 87 17.45 2.62 7.56
N ALA A 88 18.29 2.99 8.53
CA ALA A 88 18.57 4.40 8.83
C ALA A 88 19.23 5.15 7.66
N ALA A 89 19.77 4.40 6.68
CA ALA A 89 20.52 4.89 5.54
C ALA A 89 19.68 5.08 4.27
N LEU A 90 18.41 4.62 4.24
CA LEU A 90 17.56 4.64 3.03
C LEU A 90 17.50 6.00 2.33
N PHE A 91 17.51 7.09 3.10
CA PHE A 91 17.46 8.48 2.60
C PHE A 91 18.80 9.18 2.86
N PRO A 92 19.79 9.09 1.95
CA PRO A 92 21.15 9.58 2.18
C PRO A 92 21.23 11.10 2.38
N HIS A 93 20.28 11.86 1.82
CA HIS A 93 20.27 13.33 1.89
C HIS A 93 19.45 13.89 3.07
N HIS A 94 18.78 13.03 3.85
CA HIS A 94 17.94 13.46 4.97
C HIS A 94 18.68 13.18 6.28
N THR A 95 18.93 14.21 7.08
CA THR A 95 19.80 14.09 8.27
C THR A 95 18.99 13.92 9.55
N THR A 96 17.83 14.57 9.63
CA THR A 96 16.98 14.51 10.82
C THR A 96 15.97 13.37 10.74
N GLN A 97 15.55 12.87 11.90
CA GLN A 97 14.52 11.82 11.94
C GLN A 97 13.15 12.30 11.44
N ALA A 98 12.85 13.60 11.57
CA ALA A 98 11.61 14.18 11.05
C ALA A 98 11.61 14.22 9.51
N GLU A 99 12.72 14.65 8.90
CA GLU A 99 12.95 14.60 7.46
C GLU A 99 12.83 13.17 6.91
N LYS A 100 13.50 12.20 7.56
CA LYS A 100 13.42 10.79 7.18
C LYS A 100 11.99 10.25 7.25
N ARG A 101 11.22 10.57 8.30
CA ARG A 101 9.81 10.18 8.42
C ARG A 101 8.96 10.78 7.31
N LYS A 102 9.18 12.05 6.96
CA LYS A 102 8.48 12.71 5.86
C LYS A 102 8.80 12.01 4.53
N ALA A 103 10.08 11.74 4.27
CA ALA A 103 10.54 11.04 3.07
C ALA A 103 9.99 9.61 2.95
N GLN A 104 9.82 8.89 4.06
CA GLN A 104 9.15 7.58 4.08
C GLN A 104 7.69 7.65 3.66
N ILE A 105 6.95 8.65 4.15
CA ILE A 105 5.54 8.85 3.76
C ILE A 105 5.45 9.15 2.26
N ILE A 106 6.35 9.99 1.75
CA ILE A 106 6.45 10.33 0.33
C ILE A 106 6.78 9.08 -0.50
N LEU A 107 7.77 8.29 -0.11
CA LEU A 107 8.15 7.06 -0.80
C LEU A 107 7.02 6.03 -0.81
N ALA A 108 6.29 5.89 0.31
CA ALA A 108 5.14 5.01 0.36
C ALA A 108 4.03 5.46 -0.59
N ALA A 109 3.71 6.75 -0.63
CA ALA A 109 2.75 7.30 -1.58
C ALA A 109 3.19 7.07 -3.02
N ASP A 110 4.49 7.30 -3.31
CA ASP A 110 5.08 7.06 -4.62
C ASP A 110 4.98 5.59 -5.04
N LEU A 111 5.28 4.64 -4.15
CA LEU A 111 5.15 3.20 -4.42
C LEU A 111 3.71 2.82 -4.77
N VAL A 112 2.73 3.40 -4.07
CA VAL A 112 1.31 3.18 -4.38
C VAL A 112 0.97 3.75 -5.75
N ASN A 113 1.35 4.99 -6.03
CA ASN A 113 1.11 5.63 -7.33
C ASN A 113 1.77 4.86 -8.48
N ARG A 114 3.04 4.46 -8.31
CA ARG A 114 3.78 3.65 -9.28
C ARG A 114 3.12 2.30 -9.50
N SER A 115 2.67 1.62 -8.43
CA SER A 115 1.99 0.33 -8.52
C SER A 115 0.72 0.41 -9.37
N GLN A 116 -0.04 1.50 -9.27
CA GLN A 116 -1.22 1.71 -10.12
C GLN A 116 -0.82 1.87 -11.59
N CYS A 117 0.20 2.67 -11.90
CA CYS A 117 0.68 2.83 -13.27
C CYS A 117 1.23 1.52 -13.85
N ILE A 118 1.89 0.70 -13.02
CA ILE A 118 2.36 -0.63 -13.39
C ILE A 118 1.17 -1.54 -13.71
N PHE A 119 0.19 -1.59 -12.82
CA PHE A 119 -1.01 -2.40 -13.02
C PHE A 119 -1.71 -2.03 -14.32
N ASP A 120 -1.96 -0.74 -14.56
CA ASP A 120 -2.61 -0.27 -15.78
C ASP A 120 -1.82 -0.67 -17.04
N HIS A 121 -0.50 -0.59 -16.99
CA HIS A 121 0.37 -0.98 -18.10
C HIS A 121 0.33 -2.50 -18.35
N VAL A 122 0.51 -3.31 -17.30
CA VAL A 122 0.53 -4.77 -17.37
C VAL A 122 -0.84 -5.31 -17.77
N HIS A 123 -1.91 -4.73 -17.23
CA HIS A 123 -3.29 -5.07 -17.57
C HIS A 123 -3.56 -4.81 -19.06
N ARG A 124 -3.15 -3.65 -19.61
CA ARG A 124 -3.26 -3.37 -21.05
C ARG A 124 -2.43 -4.33 -21.89
N ALA A 125 -1.17 -4.58 -21.51
CA ALA A 125 -0.28 -5.47 -22.24
C ALA A 125 -0.76 -6.94 -22.26
N CYS A 126 -1.39 -7.38 -21.17
CA CYS A 126 -1.95 -8.71 -21.04
C CYS A 126 -3.42 -8.80 -21.48
N GLN A 127 -4.01 -7.71 -22.01
CA GLN A 127 -5.43 -7.64 -22.37
C GLN A 127 -6.39 -8.05 -21.23
N GLY A 128 -6.00 -7.80 -19.98
CA GLY A 128 -6.75 -8.19 -18.77
C GLY A 128 -6.68 -9.69 -18.41
N GLU A 129 -5.88 -10.50 -19.11
CA GLU A 129 -5.74 -11.93 -18.80
C GLU A 129 -4.94 -12.16 -17.51
N ALA A 130 -5.64 -12.46 -16.41
CA ALA A 130 -5.05 -12.67 -15.09
C ALA A 130 -3.92 -13.71 -15.07
N SER A 131 -4.03 -14.80 -15.83
CA SER A 131 -2.98 -15.83 -15.90
C SER A 131 -1.68 -15.35 -16.54
N LYS A 132 -1.76 -14.40 -17.49
CA LYS A 132 -0.57 -13.76 -18.07
C LYS A 132 0.00 -12.73 -17.10
N MET A 133 -0.86 -11.95 -16.46
CA MET A 133 -0.44 -10.97 -15.45
C MET A 133 0.33 -11.65 -14.31
N LYS A 134 -0.19 -12.75 -13.76
CA LYS A 134 0.47 -13.54 -12.69
C LYS A 134 1.85 -14.08 -13.09
N LYS A 135 2.11 -14.28 -14.39
CA LYS A 135 3.43 -14.73 -14.87
C LYS A 135 4.43 -13.57 -15.02
N VAL A 136 3.94 -12.37 -15.31
CA VAL A 136 4.77 -11.20 -15.64
C VAL A 136 5.05 -10.34 -14.41
N LEU A 137 4.06 -10.19 -13.52
CA LEU A 137 4.12 -9.35 -12.33
C LEU A 137 5.34 -9.60 -11.42
N PRO A 138 5.80 -10.84 -11.14
CA PRO A 138 6.94 -11.04 -10.25
C PRO A 138 8.21 -10.38 -10.79
N LYS A 139 8.45 -10.52 -12.11
CA LYS A 139 9.60 -9.92 -12.78
C LYS A 139 9.48 -8.40 -12.86
N VAL A 140 8.26 -7.87 -12.98
CA VAL A 140 8.01 -6.42 -12.93
C VAL A 140 8.30 -5.86 -11.53
N VAL A 141 7.81 -6.51 -10.47
CA VAL A 141 8.10 -6.12 -9.07
C VAL A 141 9.60 -6.07 -8.83
N GLU A 142 10.32 -7.11 -9.22
CA GLU A 142 11.77 -7.18 -9.06
C GLU A 142 12.50 -6.07 -9.83
N THR A 143 12.05 -5.77 -11.05
CA THR A 143 12.59 -4.67 -11.86
C THR A 143 12.34 -3.30 -11.21
N VAL A 144 11.17 -3.11 -10.59
CA VAL A 144 10.83 -1.87 -9.89
C VAL A 144 11.71 -1.67 -8.66
N LEU A 145 11.95 -2.74 -7.89
CA LEU A 145 12.84 -2.71 -6.73
C LEU A 145 14.28 -2.39 -7.14
N ASN A 146 14.78 -3.00 -8.23
CA ASN A 146 16.09 -2.66 -8.81
C ASN A 146 16.16 -1.19 -9.24
N CYS A 147 15.08 -0.68 -9.86
CA CYS A 147 14.99 0.72 -10.26
C CYS A 147 15.11 1.69 -9.08
N TYR A 148 14.46 1.40 -7.95
CA TYR A 148 14.62 2.19 -6.73
C TYR A 148 16.01 2.06 -6.09
N ALA A 149 16.71 0.95 -6.32
CA ALA A 149 18.10 0.76 -5.94
C ALA A 149 19.10 1.40 -6.93
N GLY A 150 18.61 2.06 -7.99
CA GLY A 150 19.43 2.75 -8.99
C GLY A 150 19.70 1.96 -10.28
N ASP A 151 19.29 0.69 -10.35
CA ASP A 151 19.43 -0.14 -11.55
C ASP A 151 18.16 -0.11 -12.42
N CYS A 152 18.23 0.61 -13.54
CA CYS A 152 17.13 0.73 -14.49
C CYS A 152 17.30 -0.12 -15.76
N SER A 153 18.28 -1.03 -15.81
CA SER A 153 18.63 -1.81 -17.01
C SER A 153 17.44 -2.57 -17.61
N ASP A 154 16.62 -3.18 -16.75
CA ASP A 154 15.45 -3.98 -17.11
C ASP A 154 14.16 -3.14 -17.31
N CYS A 155 14.17 -1.86 -16.96
CA CYS A 155 12.96 -1.02 -16.97
C CYS A 155 12.33 -0.89 -18.38
N LYS A 156 13.17 -0.83 -19.42
CA LYS A 156 12.68 -0.75 -20.81
C LYS A 156 11.84 -1.96 -21.23
N ASN A 157 12.13 -3.12 -20.64
CA ASN A 157 11.49 -4.40 -20.97
C ASN A 157 10.24 -4.64 -20.11
N PHE A 158 10.30 -4.34 -18.82
CA PHE A 158 9.25 -4.73 -17.86
C PHE A 158 8.47 -3.56 -17.28
N CYS A 159 9.02 -2.35 -17.29
CA CYS A 159 8.44 -1.17 -16.65
C CYS A 159 8.19 -0.01 -17.61
N ARG A 160 8.09 -0.26 -18.92
CA ARG A 160 8.00 0.79 -19.96
C ARG A 160 6.86 1.79 -19.72
N GLY A 161 5.77 1.39 -19.06
CA GLY A 161 4.69 2.30 -18.65
C GLY A 161 5.10 3.34 -17.59
N THR A 162 6.13 3.08 -16.80
CA THR A 162 6.61 3.97 -15.72
C THR A 162 8.02 4.48 -15.99
N CYS A 163 9.01 3.59 -16.12
CA CYS A 163 10.43 3.93 -16.28
C CYS A 163 10.99 3.38 -17.60
N HIS A 164 11.81 4.16 -18.30
CA HIS A 164 12.49 3.71 -19.53
C HIS A 164 13.99 3.48 -19.38
N GLY A 165 14.56 3.74 -18.19
CA GLY A 165 15.99 3.55 -17.90
C GLY A 165 16.94 4.49 -18.67
N SER A 166 16.47 5.67 -19.05
CA SER A 166 17.29 6.74 -19.66
C SER A 166 17.06 8.06 -18.93
N ASP A 167 18.06 8.93 -18.97
CA ASP A 167 17.99 10.30 -18.45
C ASP A 167 16.82 11.06 -19.10
N GLY A 168 16.04 11.79 -18.30
CA GLY A 168 14.79 12.44 -18.69
C GLY A 168 13.55 11.53 -18.76
N LYS A 169 13.72 10.20 -18.64
CA LYS A 169 12.61 9.22 -18.70
C LYS A 169 12.68 8.19 -17.59
N SER A 170 13.48 8.48 -16.56
CA SER A 170 13.58 7.67 -15.36
C SER A 170 12.32 7.82 -14.51
N TRP A 171 12.10 6.89 -13.57
CA TRP A 171 11.02 7.07 -12.59
C TRP A 171 11.29 8.26 -11.67
N TRP A 172 12.55 8.52 -11.34
CA TRP A 172 12.97 9.61 -10.45
C TRP A 172 12.55 11.00 -10.94
N GLU A 173 12.49 11.21 -12.25
CA GLU A 173 12.04 12.47 -12.85
C GLU A 173 10.54 12.52 -13.08
N LYS A 174 9.93 11.36 -13.36
CA LYS A 174 8.49 11.24 -13.65
C LYS A 174 7.62 11.22 -12.40
N SER A 175 8.15 10.74 -11.28
CA SER A 175 7.46 10.73 -10.02
C SER A 175 7.24 12.16 -9.55
N TYR A 176 5.97 12.57 -9.47
CA TYR A 176 5.61 13.86 -8.88
C TYR A 176 6.04 13.93 -7.41
N ASP A 177 5.75 12.88 -6.64
CA ASP A 177 5.98 12.85 -5.19
C ASP A 177 7.47 12.93 -4.84
N LEU A 178 8.30 12.14 -5.52
CA LEU A 178 9.75 12.13 -5.30
C LEU A 178 10.41 13.41 -5.81
N SER A 179 10.04 13.87 -7.00
CA SER A 179 10.62 15.05 -7.64
C SER A 179 10.37 16.32 -6.83
N VAL A 180 9.12 16.57 -6.42
CA VAL A 180 8.77 17.75 -5.59
C VAL A 180 9.45 17.70 -4.21
N SER A 181 9.78 16.51 -3.74
CA SER A 181 10.44 16.31 -2.44
C SER A 181 11.97 16.27 -2.54
N GLY A 182 12.55 16.45 -3.73
CA GLY A 182 13.99 16.39 -3.95
C GLY A 182 14.63 15.01 -3.71
N ILE A 183 13.83 13.94 -3.79
CA ILE A 183 14.31 12.56 -3.60
C ILE A 183 14.68 12.00 -4.98
N HIS A 184 15.96 11.99 -5.30
CA HIS A 184 16.46 11.51 -6.61
C HIS A 184 17.22 10.18 -6.53
N SER A 185 17.48 9.69 -5.32
CA SER A 185 18.15 8.42 -5.08
C SER A 185 17.82 7.88 -3.70
N LEU A 186 17.84 6.55 -3.57
CA LEU A 186 17.68 5.83 -2.30
C LEU A 186 18.86 4.88 -2.10
N ASN A 187 19.21 4.62 -0.84
CA ASN A 187 20.14 3.56 -0.49
C ASN A 187 19.35 2.34 0.01
N VAL A 188 18.80 1.58 -0.93
CA VAL A 188 17.89 0.47 -0.62
C VAL A 188 18.66 -0.72 -0.05
N SER A 189 18.50 -0.98 1.24
CA SER A 189 19.03 -2.20 1.87
C SER A 189 18.14 -3.42 1.59
N SER A 190 18.60 -4.62 1.96
CA SER A 190 17.82 -5.85 1.83
C SER A 190 16.52 -5.82 2.67
N SER A 191 16.53 -5.18 3.85
CA SER A 191 15.32 -5.04 4.67
C SER A 191 14.34 -4.03 4.05
N ASP A 192 14.85 -2.91 3.54
CA ASP A 192 14.04 -1.93 2.80
C ASP A 192 13.36 -2.59 1.60
N ARG A 193 14.14 -3.36 0.83
CA ARG A 193 13.64 -4.10 -0.33
C ARG A 193 12.49 -5.04 0.03
N CYS A 194 12.58 -5.76 1.15
CA CYS A 194 11.51 -6.63 1.64
C CYS A 194 10.22 -5.85 1.95
N VAL A 195 10.35 -4.70 2.62
CA VAL A 195 9.19 -3.84 2.91
C VAL A 195 8.59 -3.30 1.61
N MET A 196 9.42 -2.77 0.69
CA MET A 196 8.98 -2.25 -0.61
C MET A 196 8.26 -3.33 -1.42
N LYS A 197 8.83 -4.54 -1.46
CA LYS A 197 8.24 -5.70 -2.13
C LYS A 197 6.87 -6.01 -1.54
N THR A 198 6.74 -6.08 -0.22
CA THR A 198 5.45 -6.31 0.45
C THR A 198 4.39 -5.30 0.02
N VAL A 199 4.74 -4.00 -0.09
CA VAL A 199 3.79 -2.98 -0.58
C VAL A 199 3.35 -3.25 -2.02
N LEU A 200 4.31 -3.55 -2.90
CA LEU A 200 4.04 -3.82 -4.31
C LEU A 200 3.19 -5.08 -4.47
N ASP A 201 3.54 -6.15 -3.77
CA ASP A 201 2.82 -7.43 -3.74
C ASP A 201 1.38 -7.26 -3.26
N MET A 202 1.17 -6.50 -2.18
CA MET A 202 -0.18 -6.15 -1.69
C MET A 202 -1.01 -5.38 -2.72
N LYS A 203 -0.37 -4.54 -3.54
CA LYS A 203 -1.05 -3.70 -4.53
C LYS A 203 -1.26 -4.39 -5.87
N LEU A 204 -0.37 -5.31 -6.23
CA LEU A 204 -0.36 -5.99 -7.52
C LEU A 204 -0.94 -7.41 -7.45
N GLY A 205 -1.20 -7.93 -6.25
CA GLY A 205 -1.96 -9.15 -6.02
C GLY A 205 -1.13 -10.43 -5.82
N GLU A 206 0.14 -10.32 -5.42
CA GLU A 206 1.02 -11.48 -5.17
C GLU A 206 1.31 -11.65 -3.68
N THR A 207 0.41 -12.25 -2.92
CA THR A 207 0.74 -12.66 -1.54
C THR A 207 1.44 -14.02 -1.54
N GLU A 208 2.74 -14.03 -1.82
CA GLU A 208 3.65 -15.05 -1.27
C GLU A 208 4.67 -14.32 -0.37
N SER A 209 4.43 -14.44 0.94
CA SER A 209 5.23 -13.82 2.00
C SER A 209 6.69 -14.29 1.96
N CYS A 210 7.62 -13.32 1.98
CA CYS A 210 9.06 -13.53 2.13
C CYS A 210 9.45 -14.27 3.42
#